data_AF-A0ABD3VS86-F1
#
_entry.id   AF-A0ABD3VS86-F1
#
_cell.length_a   1.000
_cell.length_b   1.000
_cell.length_c   1.000
_cell.angle_alpha   90.00
_cell.angle_beta   90.00
_cell.angle_gamma   90.00
#
_symmetry.space_group_name_H-M   'P 1'
#
loop_
_entity.id
_entity.type
_entity.pdbx_description
1 polymer ?
#
loop_
_entity_poly.entity_id
_entity_poly.type
_entity_poly.pdbx_seq_one_letter_code
_entity_poly.pdbx_strand_id
1 'polypeptide(L)'
;ALIVIVYVLVVFVYALVVIVYVLVVIVYVVVVFVHVLVVFVDALIMIVYVLVVFMYALVVFVYALVVIVYVLVVFVDALIVIVYVLVVFVYALVVFVDVLVVFVYVLVVFVYALVVIVYVLVVFVYALVVFVDAPVVIVYVLVVFVYALVVIVYVLVVFVYALVVIVYVLVVFVYALVVIVYVLVVFVYALVVIVYVLVVFVYALIVFVYALVEFVDALVVFVYILVVFVYILVVFVYILVVFVYILVEFVDALVVIVDVLVVIVDVLVVFVDALIVIVYILVVFVDVLVVIVYILVVIVDVLVVFVDVLVVIVDVLVVIVDVLVVFVDVLVVFVDVLVVIVDVLVVIVDVLVVFVDALIVIV
;
A
#
# COMPACT_ATOMS: atom_id res chain seq x y z
N ALA A 1 -3.31 33.12 -41.66
CA ALA A 1 -4.15 32.02 -41.15
C ALA A 1 -3.40 30.68 -41.15
N LEU A 2 -3.09 30.08 -42.30
CA LEU A 2 -2.52 28.72 -42.37
C LEU A 2 -1.19 28.52 -41.61
N ILE A 3 -0.24 29.46 -41.72
CA ILE A 3 1.05 29.38 -41.00
C ILE A 3 0.86 29.40 -39.48
N VAL A 4 -0.06 30.23 -38.99
CA VAL A 4 -0.40 30.30 -37.56
C VAL A 4 -1.03 28.99 -37.10
N ILE A 5 -1.97 28.43 -37.88
CA ILE A 5 -2.60 27.14 -37.58
C ILE A 5 -1.56 26.02 -37.51
N VAL A 6 -0.64 25.94 -38.48
CA VAL A 6 0.41 24.91 -38.51
C VAL A 6 1.36 25.06 -37.33
N TYR A 7 1.81 26.27 -37.03
CA TYR A 7 2.69 26.53 -35.88
C TYR A 7 2.04 26.09 -34.57
N VAL A 8 0.77 26.47 -34.36
CA VAL A 8 0.04 26.11 -33.14
C VAL A 8 -0.21 24.60 -33.06
N LEU A 9 -0.46 23.93 -34.19
CA LEU A 9 -0.57 22.46 -34.24
C LEU A 9 0.74 21.76 -33.87
N VAL A 10 1.89 22.29 -34.32
CA VAL A 10 3.22 21.74 -33.95
C VAL A 10 3.46 21.90 -32.45
N VAL A 11 3.16 23.06 -31.88
CA VAL A 11 3.26 23.30 -30.43
C VAL A 11 2.34 22.34 -29.66
N PHE A 12 1.13 22.11 -30.15
CA PHE A 12 0.19 21.15 -29.57
C PHE A 12 0.73 19.71 -29.56
N VAL A 13 1.27 19.26 -30.69
CA VAL A 13 1.86 17.91 -30.80
C VAL A 13 3.07 17.78 -29.88
N TYR A 14 3.92 18.82 -29.80
CA TYR A 14 5.06 18.83 -28.89
C TYR A 14 4.60 18.72 -27.43
N ALA A 15 3.60 19.50 -27.01
CA ALA A 15 3.04 19.42 -25.67
C ALA A 15 2.49 18.01 -25.36
N LEU A 16 1.80 17.36 -26.32
CA LEU A 16 1.32 15.98 -26.16
C LEU A 16 2.48 14.99 -25.95
N VAL A 17 3.57 15.13 -26.71
CA VAL A 17 4.77 14.28 -26.54
C VAL A 17 5.37 14.46 -25.15
N VAL A 18 5.44 15.70 -24.66
CA VAL A 18 5.93 16.00 -23.31
C VAL A 18 5.02 15.39 -22.24
N ILE A 19 3.68 15.48 -22.39
CA ILE A 19 2.70 14.83 -21.50
C ILE A 19 2.94 13.32 -21.44
N VAL A 20 3.09 12.67 -22.60
CA VAL A 20 3.34 11.22 -22.67
C VAL A 20 4.65 10.86 -21.97
N TYR A 21 5.71 11.64 -22.21
CA TYR A 21 7.00 11.43 -21.54
C TYR A 21 6.88 11.52 -20.02
N VAL A 22 6.20 12.55 -19.49
CA VAL A 22 5.99 12.70 -18.05
C VAL A 22 5.15 11.55 -17.49
N LEU A 23 4.11 11.08 -18.21
CA LEU A 23 3.35 9.89 -17.80
C LEU A 23 4.22 8.64 -17.70
N VAL A 24 5.15 8.42 -18.63
CA VAL A 24 6.11 7.31 -18.56
C VAL A 24 6.99 7.43 -17.31
N VAL A 25 7.47 8.64 -17.00
CA VAL A 25 8.25 8.92 -15.79
C VAL A 25 7.43 8.66 -14.53
N ILE A 26 6.15 9.07 -14.49
CA ILE A 26 5.22 8.77 -13.39
C ILE A 26 5.10 7.27 -13.19
N VAL A 27 4.86 6.50 -14.26
CA VAL A 27 4.76 5.03 -14.19
C VAL A 27 6.05 4.43 -13.63
N TYR A 28 7.21 4.88 -14.11
CA TYR A 28 8.50 4.42 -13.59
C TYR A 28 8.64 4.68 -12.08
N VAL A 29 8.32 5.88 -11.61
CA VAL A 29 8.38 6.23 -10.19
C VAL A 29 7.39 5.40 -9.36
N VAL A 30 6.19 5.11 -9.89
CA VAL A 30 5.23 4.21 -9.24
C VAL A 30 5.79 2.80 -9.10
N VAL A 31 6.44 2.26 -10.13
CA VAL A 31 7.09 0.94 -10.05
C VAL A 31 8.19 0.93 -8.98
N VAL A 32 9.04 1.96 -8.94
CA VAL A 32 10.07 2.11 -7.91
C VAL A 32 9.44 2.23 -6.52
N PHE A 33 8.36 2.98 -6.37
CA PHE A 33 7.61 3.12 -5.13
C PHE A 33 7.07 1.78 -4.63
N VAL A 34 6.45 0.99 -5.52
CA VAL A 34 5.96 -0.36 -5.19
C VAL A 34 7.11 -1.26 -4.76
N HIS A 35 8.26 -1.20 -5.44
CA HIS A 35 9.43 -1.98 -5.05
C HIS A 35 9.93 -1.62 -3.65
N VAL A 36 10.01 -0.32 -3.32
CA VAL A 36 10.39 0.13 -1.97
C VAL A 36 9.35 -0.28 -0.92
N LEU A 37 8.06 -0.29 -1.26
CA LEU A 37 7.02 -0.79 -0.37
C LEU A 37 7.19 -2.28 -0.07
N VAL A 38 7.55 -3.10 -1.06
CA VAL A 38 7.86 -4.53 -0.84
C VAL A 38 9.05 -4.67 0.11
N VAL A 39 10.13 -3.94 -0.14
CA VAL A 39 11.33 -3.94 0.73
C VAL A 39 11.00 -3.48 2.16
N PHE A 40 10.08 -2.52 2.31
CA PHE A 40 9.58 -2.06 3.61
C PHE A 40 8.81 -3.16 4.35
N VAL A 41 7.95 -3.91 3.65
CA VAL A 41 7.24 -5.06 4.22
C VAL A 41 8.23 -6.16 4.63
N ASP A 42 9.22 -6.46 3.79
CA ASP A 42 10.26 -7.44 4.11
C ASP A 42 11.07 -7.04 5.34
N ALA A 43 11.41 -5.75 5.49
CA ALA A 43 12.07 -5.23 6.69
C ALA A 43 11.19 -5.39 7.94
N LEU A 44 9.87 -5.16 7.84
CA LEU A 44 8.95 -5.40 8.95
C LEU A 44 8.89 -6.89 9.33
N ILE A 45 8.85 -7.79 8.35
CA ILE A 45 8.88 -9.23 8.58
C ILE A 45 10.17 -9.63 9.30
N MET A 46 11.31 -9.06 8.89
CA MET A 46 12.60 -9.30 9.55
C MET A 46 12.59 -8.84 11.01
N ILE A 47 12.04 -7.66 11.31
CA ILE A 47 11.87 -7.17 12.68
C ILE A 47 11.03 -8.15 13.51
N VAL A 48 9.92 -8.65 12.97
CA VAL A 48 9.07 -9.64 13.64
C VAL A 48 9.84 -10.93 13.91
N TYR A 49 10.60 -11.43 12.94
CA TYR A 49 11.42 -12.62 13.10
C TYR A 49 12.43 -12.46 14.23
N VAL A 50 13.17 -11.35 14.26
CA VAL A 50 14.16 -11.08 15.31
C VAL A 50 13.48 -10.96 16.68
N LEU A 51 12.28 -10.37 16.76
CA LEU A 51 11.51 -10.29 18.00
C LEU A 51 11.09 -11.67 18.51
N VAL A 52 10.73 -12.60 17.62
CA VAL A 52 10.44 -13.99 18.01
C VAL A 52 11.68 -14.68 18.59
N VAL A 53 12.85 -14.50 17.95
CA VAL A 53 14.12 -15.03 18.46
C VAL A 53 14.46 -14.45 19.83
N PHE A 54 14.27 -13.14 20.00
CA PHE A 54 14.45 -12.44 21.27
C PHE A 54 13.53 -13.01 22.38
N MET A 55 12.25 -13.22 22.08
CA MET A 55 11.31 -13.82 23.02
C MET A 55 11.70 -15.24 23.41
N TYR A 56 12.20 -16.04 22.45
CA TYR A 56 12.71 -17.38 22.75
C TYR A 56 13.93 -17.33 23.68
N ALA A 57 14.89 -16.44 23.41
CA ALA A 57 16.05 -16.25 24.29
C ALA A 57 15.64 -15.84 25.71
N LEU A 58 14.63 -14.98 25.85
CA LEU A 58 14.07 -14.58 27.14
C LEU A 58 13.44 -15.76 27.88
N VAL A 59 12.69 -16.63 27.19
CA VAL A 59 12.11 -17.84 27.81
C VAL A 59 13.19 -18.76 28.34
N VAL A 60 14.26 -19.00 27.56
CA VAL A 60 15.41 -19.83 27.99
C VAL A 60 16.10 -19.21 29.21
N PHE A 61 16.27 -17.89 29.21
CA PHE A 61 16.83 -17.15 30.35
C PHE A 61 16.00 -17.32 31.63
N VAL A 62 14.67 -17.16 31.54
CA VAL A 62 13.76 -17.34 32.67
C VAL A 62 13.78 -18.79 33.15
N TYR A 63 13.80 -19.76 32.24
CA TYR A 63 13.89 -21.18 32.59
C TYR A 63 15.18 -21.48 33.38
N ALA A 64 16.33 -20.96 32.92
CA ALA A 64 17.59 -21.12 33.64
C ALA A 64 17.52 -20.54 35.07
N LEU A 65 16.87 -19.38 35.24
CA LEU A 65 16.65 -18.79 36.57
C LEU A 65 15.80 -19.69 37.48
N VAL A 66 14.71 -20.26 36.94
CA VAL A 66 13.85 -21.19 37.69
C VAL A 66 14.64 -22.42 38.14
N VAL A 67 15.49 -22.98 37.27
CA VAL A 67 16.33 -24.11 37.62
C VAL A 67 17.32 -23.75 38.72
N ILE A 68 17.93 -22.56 38.70
CA ILE A 68 18.81 -22.09 39.79
C ILE A 68 18.06 -22.09 41.13
N VAL A 69 16.83 -21.56 41.15
CA VAL A 69 16.00 -21.54 42.37
C VAL A 69 15.74 -22.96 42.87
N TYR A 70 15.37 -23.89 42.00
CA TYR A 70 15.14 -25.29 42.38
C TYR A 70 16.39 -25.93 43.00
N VAL A 71 17.56 -25.72 42.39
CA VAL A 71 18.81 -26.31 42.91
C VAL A 71 19.21 -25.67 44.24
N LEU A 72 18.95 -24.38 44.44
CA LEU A 72 19.12 -23.72 45.74
C LEU A 72 18.21 -24.31 46.82
N VAL A 73 16.97 -24.69 46.50
CA VAL A 73 16.09 -25.39 47.45
C VAL A 73 16.70 -26.73 47.85
N VAL A 74 17.14 -27.54 46.89
CA VAL A 74 17.81 -28.83 47.16
C VAL A 74 19.06 -28.65 48.04
N PHE A 75 19.81 -27.57 47.81
CA PHE A 75 20.98 -27.22 48.61
C PHE A 75 20.61 -26.90 50.07
N VAL A 76 19.55 -26.11 50.28
CA VAL A 76 19.05 -25.78 51.63
C VAL A 76 18.55 -27.05 52.34
N ASP A 77 17.81 -27.91 51.64
CA ASP A 77 17.33 -29.17 52.21
C ASP A 77 18.48 -30.09 52.63
N ALA A 78 19.53 -30.21 51.81
CA ALA A 78 20.73 -30.94 52.16
C ALA A 78 21.40 -30.39 53.44
N LEU A 79 21.49 -29.07 53.57
CA LEU A 79 22.03 -28.44 54.79
C LEU A 79 21.18 -28.77 56.03
N ILE A 80 19.85 -28.73 55.90
CA ILE A 80 18.93 -29.10 56.99
C ILE A 80 19.17 -30.55 57.43
N VAL A 81 19.32 -31.48 56.49
CA VAL A 81 19.61 -32.89 56.80
C VAL A 81 20.94 -33.03 57.54
N ILE A 82 22.00 -32.32 57.14
CA ILE A 82 23.28 -32.33 57.86
C ILE A 82 23.09 -31.90 59.31
N VAL A 83 22.36 -30.80 59.55
CA VAL A 83 22.09 -30.30 60.91
C VAL A 83 21.35 -31.36 61.73
N TYR A 84 20.31 -31.98 61.18
CA TYR A 84 19.57 -33.03 61.86
C TYR A 84 20.47 -34.23 62.24
N VAL A 85 21.30 -34.69 61.31
CA VAL A 85 22.22 -35.82 61.55
C VAL A 85 23.26 -35.47 62.61
N LEU A 86 23.78 -34.24 62.62
CA LEU A 86 24.68 -33.77 63.67
C LEU A 86 24.02 -33.75 65.05
N VAL A 87 22.74 -33.38 65.13
CA VAL A 87 21.98 -33.45 66.40
C VAL A 87 21.88 -34.91 66.88
N VAL A 88 21.53 -35.84 66.00
CA VAL A 88 21.48 -37.28 66.33
C VAL A 88 22.85 -37.80 66.79
N PHE A 89 23.91 -37.38 66.11
CA PHE A 89 25.29 -37.73 66.46
C PHE A 89 25.69 -37.23 67.85
N VAL A 90 25.37 -35.97 68.18
CA VAL A 90 25.63 -35.40 69.51
C VAL A 90 24.84 -36.16 70.58
N TYR A 91 23.56 -36.47 70.33
CA TYR A 91 22.75 -37.25 71.25
C TYR A 91 23.35 -38.64 71.49
N ALA A 92 23.78 -39.34 70.44
CA ALA A 92 24.46 -40.61 70.54
C ALA A 92 25.75 -40.52 71.36
N LEU A 93 26.53 -39.44 71.22
CA LEU A 93 27.73 -39.20 72.03
C LEU A 93 27.40 -39.05 73.52
N VAL A 94 26.34 -38.30 73.85
CA VAL A 94 25.88 -38.16 75.24
C VAL A 94 25.52 -39.52 75.84
N VAL A 95 24.72 -40.32 75.12
CA VAL A 95 24.36 -41.67 75.57
C VAL A 95 25.60 -42.56 75.75
N PHE A 96 26.58 -42.47 74.86
CA PHE A 96 27.84 -43.20 74.99
C PHE A 96 28.57 -42.87 76.29
N VAL A 97 28.69 -41.58 76.60
CA VAL A 97 29.34 -41.10 77.83
C VAL A 97 28.60 -41.60 79.05
N ASP A 98 27.27 -41.51 79.08
CA ASP A 98 26.46 -41.99 80.20
C ASP A 98 26.64 -43.49 80.44
N VAL A 99 26.64 -44.31 79.38
CA VAL A 99 26.87 -45.77 79.48
C VAL A 99 28.28 -46.08 79.99
N LEU A 100 29.29 -45.31 79.58
CA LEU A 100 30.65 -45.47 80.07
C LEU A 100 30.78 -45.13 81.57
N VAL A 101 30.05 -44.11 82.04
CA VAL A 101 29.97 -43.79 83.48
C VAL A 101 29.34 -44.96 84.24
N VAL A 102 28.22 -45.52 83.76
CA VAL A 102 27.58 -46.70 84.37
C VAL A 102 28.54 -47.90 84.37
N PHE A 103 29.26 -48.11 83.28
CA PHE A 103 30.24 -49.19 83.14
C PHE A 103 31.35 -49.11 84.20
N VAL A 104 31.91 -47.91 84.40
CA VAL A 104 32.91 -47.67 85.45
C VAL A 104 32.34 -47.97 86.83
N TYR A 105 31.12 -47.50 87.13
CA TYR A 105 30.46 -47.78 88.39
C TYR A 105 30.28 -49.29 88.63
N VAL A 106 29.81 -50.04 87.62
CA VAL A 106 29.62 -51.49 87.68
C VAL A 106 30.95 -52.22 87.95
N LEU A 107 32.05 -51.78 87.33
CA LEU A 107 33.39 -52.31 87.58
C LEU A 107 33.82 -52.09 89.04
N VAL A 108 33.55 -50.93 89.62
CA VAL A 108 33.83 -50.65 91.03
C VAL A 108 33.06 -51.60 91.94
N VAL A 109 31.77 -51.83 91.68
CA VAL A 109 30.93 -52.77 92.45
C VAL A 109 31.46 -54.21 92.32
N PHE A 110 31.91 -54.61 91.13
CA PHE A 110 32.53 -55.92 90.91
C PHE A 110 33.79 -56.12 91.76
N VAL A 111 34.70 -55.14 91.76
CA VAL A 111 35.92 -55.17 92.57
C VAL A 111 35.57 -55.28 94.05
N TYR A 112 34.58 -54.53 94.53
CA TYR A 112 34.12 -54.62 95.90
C TYR A 112 33.58 -56.02 96.25
N ALA A 113 32.74 -56.61 95.40
CA ALA A 113 32.21 -57.96 95.60
C ALA A 113 33.33 -59.03 95.68
N LEU A 114 34.37 -58.91 94.85
CA LEU A 114 35.55 -59.78 94.92
C LEU A 114 36.30 -59.60 96.25
N VAL A 115 36.50 -58.36 96.71
CA VAL A 115 37.12 -58.09 98.01
C VAL A 115 36.31 -58.73 99.15
N VAL A 116 34.98 -58.66 99.11
CA VAL A 116 34.10 -59.33 100.09
C VAL A 116 34.32 -60.84 100.07
N ILE A 117 34.39 -61.48 98.90
CA ILE A 117 34.68 -62.92 98.78
C ILE A 117 36.02 -63.26 99.43
N VAL A 118 37.08 -62.50 99.13
CA VAL A 118 38.41 -62.72 99.72
C VAL A 118 38.33 -62.64 101.24
N TYR A 119 37.66 -61.63 101.78
CA TYR A 119 37.47 -61.48 103.23
C TYR A 119 36.69 -62.66 103.84
N VAL A 120 35.59 -63.06 103.22
CA VAL A 120 34.75 -64.18 103.65
C VAL A 120 35.54 -65.50 103.65
N LEU A 121 36.38 -65.74 102.64
CA LEU A 121 37.28 -66.91 102.59
C LEU A 121 38.32 -66.88 103.71
N VAL A 122 38.91 -65.72 104.00
CA VAL A 122 39.84 -65.57 105.13
C VAL A 122 39.12 -65.92 106.44
N VAL A 123 37.93 -65.37 106.69
CA VAL A 123 37.13 -65.67 107.90
C VAL A 123 36.74 -67.15 107.95
N PHE A 124 36.39 -67.77 106.82
CA PHE A 124 36.10 -69.21 106.73
C PHE A 124 37.29 -70.06 107.19
N VAL A 125 38.50 -69.74 106.71
CA VAL A 125 39.73 -70.43 107.11
C VAL A 125 39.97 -70.29 108.61
N TYR A 126 39.77 -69.10 109.18
CA TYR A 126 39.87 -68.88 110.62
C TYR A 126 38.80 -69.66 111.41
N ALA A 127 37.55 -69.68 110.95
CA ALA A 127 36.45 -70.38 111.62
C ALA A 127 36.65 -71.92 111.64
N LEU A 128 37.26 -72.50 110.61
CA LEU A 128 37.65 -73.92 110.60
C LEU A 128 38.72 -74.25 111.66
N VAL A 129 39.55 -73.29 112.05
CA VAL A 129 40.61 -73.48 113.05
C VAL A 129 40.05 -73.45 114.49
N VAL A 130 38.93 -72.76 114.73
CA VAL A 130 38.35 -72.56 116.06
C VAL A 130 37.12 -73.46 116.24
N PHE A 131 37.33 -74.66 116.80
CA PHE A 131 36.38 -75.78 116.73
C PHE A 131 35.06 -75.64 117.55
N VAL A 132 34.90 -74.61 118.40
CA VAL A 132 33.80 -74.57 119.39
C VAL A 132 32.57 -73.75 118.95
N ASP A 133 32.71 -72.77 118.04
CA ASP A 133 31.59 -71.99 117.46
C ASP A 133 31.45 -72.18 115.93
N ALA A 134 32.19 -73.14 115.37
CA ALA A 134 32.40 -73.31 113.93
C ALA A 134 31.12 -73.41 113.05
N PRO A 135 30.06 -74.19 113.39
CA PRO A 135 29.00 -74.47 112.42
C PRO A 135 28.13 -73.25 112.08
N VAL A 136 27.78 -72.39 113.05
CA VAL A 136 26.94 -71.20 112.80
C VAL A 136 27.72 -70.15 112.01
N VAL A 137 28.98 -69.92 112.36
CA VAL A 137 29.87 -69.01 111.63
C VAL A 137 30.08 -69.50 110.19
N ILE A 138 30.25 -70.81 109.98
CA ILE A 138 30.35 -71.41 108.64
C ILE A 138 29.09 -71.14 107.80
N VAL A 139 27.88 -71.33 108.35
CA VAL A 139 26.63 -71.07 107.62
C VAL A 139 26.51 -69.59 107.23
N TYR A 140 26.80 -68.68 108.16
CA TYR A 140 26.75 -67.24 107.87
C TYR A 140 27.75 -66.84 106.78
N VAL A 141 28.99 -67.33 106.88
CA VAL A 141 30.05 -67.13 105.88
C VAL A 141 29.63 -67.66 104.50
N LEU A 142 29.00 -68.83 104.43
CA LEU A 142 28.46 -69.37 103.18
C LEU A 142 27.34 -68.51 102.60
N VAL A 143 26.44 -67.97 103.43
CA VAL A 143 25.37 -67.06 102.95
C VAL A 143 25.96 -65.79 102.35
N VAL A 144 26.93 -65.17 103.02
CA VAL A 144 27.61 -63.96 102.51
C VAL A 144 28.39 -64.27 101.22
N PHE A 145 29.01 -65.45 101.13
CA PHE A 145 29.67 -65.92 99.91
C PHE A 145 28.69 -66.08 98.73
N VAL A 146 27.55 -66.73 98.95
CA VAL A 146 26.51 -66.89 97.91
C VAL A 146 25.95 -65.53 97.51
N TYR A 147 25.70 -64.63 98.45
CA TYR A 147 25.24 -63.27 98.14
C TYR A 147 26.27 -62.52 97.29
N ALA A 148 27.56 -62.59 97.64
CA ALA A 148 28.62 -61.97 96.85
C ALA A 148 28.71 -62.55 95.43
N LEU A 149 28.50 -63.87 95.26
CA LEU A 149 28.40 -64.49 93.93
C LEU A 149 27.18 -64.01 93.13
N VAL A 150 26.01 -63.86 93.76
CA VAL A 150 24.81 -63.31 93.10
C VAL A 150 25.06 -61.87 92.65
N VAL A 151 25.71 -61.05 93.48
CA VAL A 151 26.10 -59.67 93.12
C VAL A 151 27.04 -59.69 91.91
N ILE A 152 28.02 -60.61 91.85
CA ILE A 152 28.89 -60.77 90.68
C ILE A 152 28.07 -61.10 89.43
N VAL A 153 27.14 -62.05 89.48
CA VAL A 153 26.31 -62.42 88.33
C VAL A 153 25.48 -61.23 87.85
N TYR A 154 24.84 -60.50 88.77
CA TYR A 154 24.07 -59.30 88.43
C TYR A 154 24.96 -58.23 87.75
N VAL A 155 26.13 -57.98 88.32
CA VAL A 155 27.12 -57.05 87.74
C VAL A 155 27.53 -57.49 86.33
N LEU A 156 27.78 -58.78 86.11
CA LEU A 156 28.12 -59.29 84.78
C LEU A 156 26.98 -59.10 83.77
N VAL A 157 25.72 -59.26 84.17
CA VAL A 157 24.56 -59.00 83.29
C VAL A 157 24.50 -57.52 82.92
N VAL A 158 24.64 -56.61 83.89
CA VAL A 158 24.65 -55.16 83.63
C VAL A 158 25.84 -54.77 82.75
N PHE A 159 27.00 -55.41 82.94
CA PHE A 159 28.19 -55.22 82.10
C PHE A 159 27.93 -55.60 80.64
N VAL A 160 27.33 -56.77 80.40
CA VAL A 160 26.96 -57.20 79.03
C VAL A 160 25.95 -56.23 78.43
N TYR A 161 24.94 -55.79 79.18
CA TYR A 161 23.97 -54.81 78.71
C TYR A 161 24.64 -53.48 78.30
N ALA A 162 25.55 -52.96 79.14
CA ALA A 162 26.31 -51.74 78.81
C ALA A 162 27.13 -51.90 77.52
N LEU A 163 27.77 -53.06 77.31
CA LEU A 163 28.47 -53.39 76.07
C LEU A 163 27.53 -53.40 74.85
N VAL A 164 26.34 -53.98 74.97
CA VAL A 164 25.34 -53.99 73.88
C VAL A 164 24.91 -52.57 73.53
N VAL A 165 24.66 -51.71 74.53
CA VAL A 165 24.31 -50.31 74.29
C VAL A 165 25.45 -49.55 73.62
N ILE A 166 26.71 -49.78 74.03
CA ILE A 166 27.88 -49.22 73.35
C ILE A 166 27.90 -49.61 71.87
N VAL A 167 27.70 -50.88 71.53
CA VAL A 167 27.66 -51.35 70.14
C VAL A 167 26.53 -50.66 69.37
N TYR A 168 25.34 -50.56 69.95
CA TYR A 168 24.21 -49.88 69.33
C TYR A 168 24.53 -48.40 69.04
N VAL A 169 25.12 -47.69 70.00
CA VAL A 169 25.53 -46.29 69.82
C VAL A 169 26.58 -46.15 68.73
N LEU A 170 27.56 -47.06 68.66
CA LEU A 170 28.56 -47.07 67.58
C LEU A 170 27.92 -47.29 66.21
N VAL A 171 26.91 -48.16 66.10
CA VAL A 171 26.15 -48.35 64.85
C VAL A 171 25.44 -47.06 64.45
N VAL A 172 24.80 -46.37 65.40
CA VAL A 172 24.16 -45.05 65.14
C VAL A 172 25.19 -44.02 64.65
N PHE A 173 26.39 -44.00 65.24
CA PHE A 173 27.50 -43.16 64.80
C PHE A 173 27.90 -43.42 63.34
N VAL A 174 28.12 -44.70 62.99
CA VAL A 174 28.48 -45.08 61.62
C VAL A 174 27.38 -44.69 60.65
N TYR A 175 26.11 -44.95 61.00
CA TYR A 175 24.98 -44.58 60.17
C TYR A 175 24.90 -43.06 59.95
N ALA A 176 25.05 -42.27 61.01
CA ALA A 176 25.08 -40.81 60.91
C ALA A 176 26.22 -40.33 59.98
N LEU A 177 27.40 -40.93 60.08
CA LEU A 177 28.55 -40.59 59.25
C LEU A 177 28.32 -40.94 57.77
N VAL A 178 27.71 -42.09 57.49
CA VAL A 178 27.30 -42.49 56.13
C VAL A 178 26.28 -41.50 55.55
N VAL A 179 25.29 -41.09 56.35
CA VAL A 179 24.28 -40.11 55.90
C VAL A 179 24.96 -38.77 55.59
N ILE A 180 25.88 -38.29 56.43
CA ILE A 180 26.65 -37.06 56.15
C ILE A 180 27.38 -37.18 54.80
N VAL A 181 28.07 -38.29 54.53
CA VAL A 181 28.76 -38.50 53.25
C VAL A 181 27.78 -38.46 52.08
N TYR A 182 26.64 -39.14 52.18
CA TYR A 182 25.61 -39.11 51.14
C TYR A 182 25.10 -37.69 50.86
N VAL A 183 24.81 -36.94 51.92
CA VAL A 183 24.31 -35.56 51.78
C VAL A 183 25.40 -34.63 51.21
N LEU A 184 26.67 -34.82 51.56
CA LEU A 184 27.78 -34.10 50.94
C LEU A 184 27.91 -34.41 49.44
N VAL A 185 27.68 -35.66 49.01
CA VAL A 185 27.65 -35.99 47.58
C VAL A 185 26.52 -35.25 46.87
N VAL A 186 25.31 -35.24 47.45
CA VAL A 186 24.17 -34.48 46.92
C VAL A 186 24.49 -32.98 46.85
N PHE A 187 25.16 -32.43 47.87
CA PHE A 187 25.58 -31.04 47.92
C PHE A 187 26.56 -30.69 46.80
N VAL A 188 27.60 -31.52 46.59
CA VAL A 188 28.56 -31.33 45.49
C VAL A 188 27.86 -31.42 44.14
N TYR A 189 26.94 -32.38 43.97
CA TYR A 189 26.15 -32.51 42.75
C TYR A 189 25.31 -31.25 42.49
N ALA A 190 24.61 -30.74 43.51
CA ALA A 190 23.85 -29.49 43.41
C ALA A 190 24.74 -28.30 43.00
N LEU A 191 25.95 -28.18 43.56
CA LEU A 191 26.91 -27.15 43.18
C LEU A 191 27.33 -27.27 41.70
N VAL A 192 27.62 -28.48 41.23
CA VAL A 192 27.95 -28.74 39.81
C VAL A 192 26.78 -28.34 38.90
N VAL A 193 25.55 -28.68 39.28
CA VAL A 193 24.36 -28.28 38.53
C VAL A 193 24.21 -26.76 38.51
N ILE A 194 24.45 -26.05 39.62
CA ILE A 194 24.45 -24.57 39.63
C ILE A 194 25.44 -24.01 38.62
N VAL A 195 26.69 -24.52 38.59
CA VAL A 195 27.69 -24.06 37.63
C VAL A 195 27.23 -24.30 36.20
N TYR A 196 26.70 -25.49 35.90
CA TYR A 196 26.18 -25.79 34.57
C TYR A 196 25.04 -24.85 34.16
N VAL A 197 24.07 -24.63 35.06
CA VAL A 197 22.93 -23.74 34.79
C VAL A 197 23.40 -22.29 34.66
N LEU A 198 24.40 -21.85 35.41
CA LEU A 198 25.00 -20.52 35.25
C LEU A 198 25.68 -20.37 33.88
N VAL A 199 26.38 -21.40 33.39
CA VAL A 199 26.95 -21.38 32.03
C VAL A 199 25.84 -21.25 30.98
N VAL A 200 24.77 -22.05 31.10
CA VAL A 200 23.59 -21.96 30.22
C VAL A 200 22.93 -20.59 30.31
N PHE A 201 22.84 -20.01 31.51
CA PHE A 201 22.28 -18.69 31.76
C PHE A 201 23.11 -17.59 31.07
N VAL A 202 24.44 -17.64 31.21
CA VAL A 202 25.35 -16.69 30.53
C VAL A 202 25.22 -16.84 29.02
N TYR A 203 25.16 -18.06 28.50
CA TYR A 203 24.96 -18.29 27.07
C TYR A 203 23.61 -17.73 26.58
N ALA A 204 22.52 -17.96 27.33
CA ALA A 204 21.22 -17.40 27.03
C ALA A 204 21.23 -15.87 27.05
N LEU A 205 21.94 -15.26 28.01
CA LEU A 205 22.12 -13.81 28.06
C LEU A 205 22.91 -13.28 26.85
N ILE A 206 23.97 -13.96 26.44
CA ILE A 206 24.73 -13.60 25.24
C ILE A 206 23.82 -13.63 24.00
N VAL A 207 23.07 -14.72 23.80
CA VAL A 207 22.12 -14.86 22.68
C VAL A 207 21.05 -13.77 22.74
N PHE A 208 20.55 -13.44 23.93
CA PHE A 208 19.60 -12.35 24.14
C PHE A 208 20.16 -10.99 23.73
N VAL A 209 21.41 -10.69 24.12
CA VAL A 209 22.09 -9.44 23.72
C VAL A 209 22.31 -9.40 22.21
N TYR A 210 22.73 -10.49 21.58
CA TYR A 210 22.87 -10.56 20.12
C TYR A 210 21.53 -10.32 19.41
N ALA A 211 20.45 -10.95 19.87
CA ALA A 211 19.12 -10.73 19.31
C ALA A 211 18.65 -9.27 19.48
N LEU A 212 19.01 -8.61 20.59
CA LEU A 212 18.74 -7.19 20.79
C LEU A 212 19.52 -6.31 19.80
N VAL A 213 20.80 -6.62 19.56
CA VAL A 213 21.62 -5.88 18.58
C VAL A 213 21.05 -6.05 17.18
N GLU A 214 20.73 -7.27 16.76
CA GLU A 214 20.08 -7.53 15.47
C GLU A 214 18.74 -6.79 15.34
N PHE A 215 17.98 -6.68 16.43
CA PHE A 215 16.71 -5.93 16.43
C PHE A 215 16.94 -4.44 16.18
N VAL A 216 17.95 -3.85 16.83
CA VAL A 216 18.33 -2.45 16.63
C VAL A 216 18.82 -2.24 15.20
N ASP A 217 19.65 -3.13 14.67
CA ASP A 217 20.13 -3.04 13.28
C ASP A 217 18.97 -3.14 12.28
N ALA A 218 18.03 -4.07 12.50
CA ALA A 218 16.81 -4.20 11.70
C ALA A 218 15.97 -2.91 11.73
N LEU A 219 15.85 -2.27 12.90
CA LEU A 219 15.14 -1.00 13.06
C LEU A 219 15.86 0.14 12.31
N VAL A 220 17.19 0.20 12.36
CA VAL A 220 17.98 1.21 11.62
C VAL A 220 17.76 1.04 10.11
N VAL A 221 17.83 -0.18 9.60
CA VAL A 221 17.55 -0.49 8.19
C VAL A 221 16.12 -0.09 7.81
N PHE A 222 15.15 -0.39 8.67
CA PHE A 222 13.75 0.01 8.47
C PHE A 222 13.57 1.54 8.41
N VAL A 223 14.22 2.29 9.30
CA VAL A 223 14.21 3.76 9.28
C VAL A 223 14.84 4.28 7.99
N TYR A 224 15.95 3.69 7.54
CA TYR A 224 16.58 4.07 6.27
C TYR A 224 15.63 3.85 5.08
N ILE A 225 14.96 2.70 5.01
CA ILE A 225 13.95 2.41 3.96
C ILE A 225 12.79 3.41 4.03
N LEU A 226 12.33 3.78 5.23
CA LEU A 226 11.29 4.78 5.42
C LEU A 226 11.72 6.15 4.86
N VAL A 227 12.96 6.57 5.11
CA VAL A 227 13.50 7.82 4.55
C VAL A 227 13.53 7.77 3.02
N VAL A 228 13.98 6.67 2.44
CA VAL A 228 13.98 6.46 0.97
C VAL A 228 12.56 6.50 0.41
N PHE A 229 11.61 5.86 1.10
CA PHE A 229 10.19 5.87 0.73
C PHE A 229 9.62 7.29 0.72
N VAL A 230 9.88 8.07 1.77
CA VAL A 230 9.46 9.48 1.85
C VAL A 230 10.09 10.30 0.73
N TYR A 231 11.37 10.09 0.44
CA TYR A 231 12.05 10.78 -0.66
C TYR A 231 11.39 10.50 -2.01
N ILE A 232 11.09 9.22 -2.32
CA ILE A 232 10.39 8.84 -3.56
C ILE A 232 9.00 9.48 -3.63
N LEU A 233 8.27 9.54 -2.52
CA LEU A 233 6.96 10.19 -2.47
C LEU A 233 7.07 11.69 -2.76
N VAL A 234 8.08 12.38 -2.23
CA VAL A 234 8.34 13.79 -2.55
C VAL A 234 8.64 13.97 -4.04
N VAL A 235 9.49 13.11 -4.63
CA VAL A 235 9.80 13.12 -6.07
C VAL A 235 8.53 12.89 -6.90
N PHE A 236 7.70 11.94 -6.50
CA PHE A 236 6.42 11.67 -7.16
C PHE A 236 5.49 12.89 -7.14
N VAL A 237 5.33 13.53 -5.98
CA VAL A 237 4.54 14.77 -5.85
C VAL A 237 5.09 15.86 -6.75
N TYR A 238 6.41 16.04 -6.78
CA TYR A 238 7.04 17.03 -7.67
C TYR A 238 6.74 16.77 -9.15
N ILE A 239 6.84 15.52 -9.61
CA ILE A 239 6.51 15.15 -10.99
C ILE A 239 5.03 15.40 -11.29
N LEU A 240 4.12 15.10 -10.34
CA LEU A 240 2.69 15.38 -10.49
C LEU A 240 2.46 16.89 -10.65
N VAL A 241 3.11 17.72 -9.84
CA VAL A 241 3.03 19.18 -9.95
C VAL A 241 3.50 19.64 -11.34
N VAL A 242 4.64 19.14 -11.83
CA VAL A 242 5.14 19.43 -13.19
C VAL A 242 4.13 18.99 -14.25
N PHE A 243 3.53 17.81 -14.10
CA PHE A 243 2.49 17.31 -14.99
C PHE A 243 1.27 18.24 -15.05
N VAL A 244 0.82 18.74 -13.89
CA VAL A 244 -0.28 19.72 -13.82
C VAL A 244 0.08 21.00 -14.55
N TYR A 245 1.29 21.54 -14.35
CA TYR A 245 1.74 22.73 -15.09
C TYR A 245 1.72 22.52 -16.60
N ILE A 246 2.21 21.39 -17.09
CA ILE A 246 2.20 21.07 -18.53
C ILE A 246 0.76 20.95 -19.05
N LEU A 247 -0.15 20.36 -18.27
CA LEU A 247 -1.56 20.26 -18.63
C LEU A 247 -2.20 21.66 -18.73
N VAL A 248 -1.90 22.56 -17.79
CA VAL A 248 -2.36 23.96 -17.85
C VAL A 248 -1.86 24.64 -19.12
N GLU A 249 -0.56 24.56 -19.43
CA GLU A 249 -0.01 25.13 -20.68
C GLU A 249 -0.65 24.52 -21.94
N PHE A 250 -0.94 23.23 -21.92
CA PHE A 250 -1.64 22.55 -23.00
C PHE A 250 -3.08 23.08 -23.18
N VAL A 251 -3.81 23.31 -22.09
CA VAL A 251 -5.14 23.90 -22.11
C VAL A 251 -5.09 25.34 -22.63
N ASP A 252 -4.11 26.14 -22.18
CA ASP A 252 -3.92 27.51 -22.66
C ASP A 252 -3.64 27.54 -24.17
N ALA A 253 -2.79 26.62 -24.68
CA ALA A 253 -2.56 26.47 -26.11
C ALA A 253 -3.85 26.11 -26.88
N LEU A 254 -4.71 25.26 -26.31
CA LEU A 254 -6.00 24.92 -26.91
C LEU A 254 -6.94 26.13 -26.95
N VAL A 255 -6.97 26.96 -25.90
CA VAL A 255 -7.75 28.21 -25.88
C VAL A 255 -7.30 29.14 -27.00
N VAL A 256 -5.99 29.31 -27.19
CA VAL A 256 -5.45 30.11 -28.31
C VAL A 256 -5.87 29.56 -29.68
N ILE A 257 -5.92 28.23 -29.87
CA ILE A 257 -6.45 27.63 -31.11
C ILE A 257 -7.91 28.04 -31.34
N VAL A 258 -8.73 27.93 -30.29
CA VAL A 258 -10.15 28.28 -30.35
C VAL A 258 -10.33 29.76 -30.69
N ASP A 259 -9.58 30.65 -30.06
CA ASP A 259 -9.63 32.09 -30.35
C ASP A 259 -9.27 32.40 -31.81
N VAL A 260 -8.21 31.77 -32.34
CA VAL A 260 -7.84 31.92 -33.76
C VAL A 260 -8.95 31.42 -34.68
N LEU A 261 -9.62 30.32 -34.33
CA LEU A 261 -10.73 29.78 -35.11
C LEU A 261 -11.93 30.74 -35.10
N VAL A 262 -12.26 31.33 -33.95
CA VAL A 262 -13.32 32.34 -33.83
C VAL A 262 -13.05 33.52 -34.75
N VAL A 263 -11.82 34.06 -34.73
CA VAL A 263 -11.43 35.18 -35.63
C VAL A 263 -11.58 34.80 -37.10
N ILE A 264 -11.24 33.57 -37.49
CA ILE A 264 -11.43 33.10 -38.88
C ILE A 264 -12.93 33.05 -39.23
N VAL A 265 -13.77 32.56 -38.33
CA VAL A 265 -15.22 32.53 -38.52
C VAL A 265 -15.77 33.94 -38.67
N ASP A 266 -15.36 34.89 -37.82
CA ASP A 266 -15.80 36.29 -37.91
C ASP A 266 -15.43 36.91 -39.26
N VAL A 267 -14.21 36.68 -39.75
CA VAL A 267 -13.79 37.15 -41.08
C VAL A 267 -14.63 36.54 -42.21
N LEU A 268 -14.98 35.25 -42.10
CA LEU A 268 -15.87 34.60 -43.07
C LEU A 268 -17.28 35.17 -43.03
N VAL A 269 -17.82 35.46 -41.84
CA VAL A 269 -19.14 36.11 -41.69
C VAL A 269 -19.14 37.46 -42.40
N VAL A 270 -18.13 38.30 -42.19
CA VAL A 270 -18.00 39.60 -42.87
C VAL A 270 -17.94 39.44 -44.40
N PHE A 271 -17.25 38.41 -44.89
CA PHE A 271 -17.18 38.12 -46.32
C PHE A 271 -18.55 37.67 -46.88
N VAL A 272 -19.28 36.82 -46.16
CA VAL A 272 -20.63 36.41 -46.54
C VAL A 272 -21.57 37.61 -46.55
N ASP A 273 -21.51 38.49 -45.56
CA ASP A 273 -22.31 39.72 -45.51
C ASP A 273 -22.02 40.62 -46.71
N ALA A 274 -20.75 40.78 -47.09
CA ALA A 274 -20.38 41.54 -48.28
C ALA A 274 -20.93 40.91 -49.57
N LEU A 275 -20.91 39.59 -49.69
CA LEU A 275 -21.50 38.87 -50.83
C LEU A 275 -23.02 39.07 -50.89
N ILE A 276 -23.70 39.01 -49.74
CA ILE A 276 -25.15 39.28 -49.65
C ILE A 276 -25.47 40.68 -50.16
N VAL A 277 -24.68 41.69 -49.77
CA VAL A 277 -24.84 43.08 -50.26
C VAL A 277 -24.66 43.16 -51.78
N ILE A 278 -23.66 42.49 -52.35
CA ILE A 278 -23.46 42.44 -53.81
C ILE A 278 -24.66 41.82 -54.51
N VAL A 279 -25.18 40.70 -54.00
CA VAL A 279 -26.36 40.03 -54.54
C VAL A 279 -27.57 40.98 -54.50
N TYR A 280 -27.78 41.68 -53.39
CA TYR A 280 -28.87 42.67 -53.28
C TYR A 280 -28.76 43.78 -54.33
N ILE A 281 -27.57 44.34 -54.54
CA ILE A 281 -27.33 45.36 -55.59
C ILE A 281 -27.65 44.80 -56.98
N LEU A 282 -27.25 43.55 -57.26
CA LEU A 282 -27.52 42.90 -58.54
C LEU A 282 -29.04 42.70 -58.75
N VAL A 283 -29.77 42.26 -57.72
CA VAL A 283 -31.23 42.15 -57.77
C VAL A 283 -31.87 43.50 -58.11
N VAL A 284 -31.46 44.58 -57.42
CA VAL A 284 -31.95 45.94 -57.71
C VAL A 284 -31.63 46.35 -59.15
N PHE A 285 -30.43 46.03 -59.65
CA PHE A 285 -30.06 46.33 -61.05
C PHE A 285 -30.93 45.56 -62.06
N VAL A 286 -31.21 44.28 -61.78
CA VAL A 286 -32.13 43.47 -62.59
C VAL A 286 -33.54 44.08 -62.57
N ASP A 287 -34.04 44.50 -61.41
CA ASP A 287 -35.36 45.15 -61.30
C ASP A 287 -35.42 46.43 -62.16
N VAL A 288 -34.37 47.27 -62.13
CA VAL A 288 -34.28 48.46 -62.99
C VAL A 288 -34.27 48.09 -64.47
N LEU A 289 -33.52 47.06 -64.87
CA LEU A 289 -33.50 46.58 -66.26
C LEU A 289 -34.88 46.09 -66.70
N VAL A 290 -35.59 45.36 -65.84
CA VAL A 290 -36.97 44.90 -66.10
C VAL A 290 -37.89 46.10 -66.34
N VAL A 291 -37.78 47.17 -65.54
CA VAL A 291 -38.55 48.40 -65.74
C VAL A 291 -38.21 49.07 -67.08
N ILE A 292 -36.93 49.15 -67.46
CA ILE A 292 -36.50 49.69 -68.76
C ILE A 292 -37.10 48.89 -69.92
N VAL A 293 -37.04 47.55 -69.84
CA VAL A 293 -37.63 46.66 -70.85
C VAL A 293 -39.13 46.90 -70.95
N TYR A 294 -39.84 47.03 -69.82
CA TYR A 294 -41.27 47.35 -69.83
C TYR A 294 -41.57 48.67 -70.53
N ILE A 295 -40.81 49.74 -70.25
CA ILE A 295 -40.95 51.03 -70.93
C ILE A 295 -40.72 50.89 -72.44
N LEU A 296 -39.70 50.14 -72.84
CA LEU A 296 -39.38 49.91 -74.25
C LEU A 296 -40.53 49.17 -74.96
N VAL A 297 -41.10 48.14 -74.33
CA VAL A 297 -42.29 47.44 -74.83
C VAL A 297 -43.43 48.43 -75.03
N VAL A 298 -43.72 49.29 -74.06
CA VAL A 298 -44.77 50.32 -74.18
C VAL A 298 -44.48 51.29 -75.34
N ILE A 299 -43.23 51.71 -75.55
CA ILE A 299 -42.85 52.56 -76.68
C ILE A 299 -43.08 51.82 -78.01
N VAL A 300 -42.69 50.56 -78.10
CA VAL A 300 -42.92 49.72 -79.28
C VAL A 300 -44.41 49.60 -79.56
N ASP A 301 -45.24 49.34 -78.55
CA ASP A 301 -46.70 49.28 -78.69
C ASP A 301 -47.26 50.60 -79.23
N VAL A 302 -46.81 51.75 -78.72
CA VAL A 302 -47.23 53.08 -79.22
C VAL A 302 -46.80 53.29 -80.68
N LEU A 303 -45.59 52.88 -81.05
CA LEU A 303 -45.11 52.96 -82.43
C LEU A 303 -45.92 52.05 -83.36
N VAL A 304 -46.27 50.84 -82.93
CA VAL A 304 -47.16 49.95 -83.69
C VAL A 304 -48.50 50.63 -83.95
N VAL A 305 -49.11 51.24 -82.93
CA VAL A 305 -50.36 52.01 -83.11
C VAL A 305 -50.17 53.17 -84.10
N PHE A 306 -49.03 53.87 -84.05
CA PHE A 306 -48.74 54.96 -84.99
C PHE A 306 -48.57 54.46 -86.43
N VAL A 307 -47.92 53.30 -86.61
CA VAL A 307 -47.81 52.62 -87.91
C VAL A 307 -49.19 52.21 -88.41
N ASP A 308 -50.04 51.64 -87.55
CA ASP A 308 -51.42 51.26 -87.90
C ASP A 308 -52.22 52.49 -88.39
N VAL A 309 -52.09 53.64 -87.71
CA VAL A 309 -52.72 54.90 -88.14
C VAL A 309 -52.17 55.37 -89.49
N LEU A 310 -50.86 55.26 -89.72
CA LEU A 310 -50.25 55.62 -91.01
C LEU A 310 -50.75 54.72 -92.14
N VAL A 311 -50.88 53.41 -91.89
CA VAL A 311 -51.45 52.45 -92.86
C VAL A 311 -52.86 52.86 -93.23
N VAL A 312 -53.71 53.21 -92.25
CA VAL A 312 -55.07 53.71 -92.52
C VAL A 312 -55.05 55.00 -93.36
N ILE A 313 -54.12 55.92 -93.11
CA ILE A 313 -53.97 57.14 -93.92
C ILE A 313 -53.58 56.79 -95.36
N VAL A 314 -52.63 55.87 -95.54
CA VAL A 314 -52.19 55.40 -96.86
C VAL A 314 -53.36 54.76 -97.59
N ASP A 315 -54.14 53.89 -96.94
CA ASP A 315 -55.32 53.26 -97.53
C ASP A 315 -56.35 54.30 -98.00
N VAL A 316 -56.61 55.35 -97.20
CA VAL A 316 -57.49 56.47 -97.61
C VAL A 316 -56.92 57.21 -98.83
N LEU A 317 -55.61 57.42 -98.87
CA LEU A 317 -54.94 58.13 -99.96
C LEU A 317 -54.98 57.31 -101.26
N VAL A 318 -54.81 55.99 -101.18
CA VAL A 318 -55.01 55.06 -102.31
C VAL A 318 -56.43 55.19 -102.86
N VAL A 319 -57.45 55.19 -102.00
CA VAL A 319 -58.85 55.40 -102.43
C VAL A 319 -59.04 56.76 -103.13
N ILE A 320 -58.42 57.83 -102.65
CA ILE A 320 -58.47 59.15 -103.31
C ILE A 320 -57.79 59.11 -104.69
N VAL A 321 -56.64 58.45 -104.79
CA VAL A 321 -55.92 58.28 -106.07
C VAL A 321 -56.78 57.49 -107.05
N ASP A 322 -57.41 56.40 -106.62
CA ASP A 322 -58.32 55.63 -107.47
C ASP A 322 -59.47 56.49 -108.00
N VAL A 323 -60.06 57.34 -107.15
CA VAL A 323 -61.12 58.30 -107.56
C VAL A 323 -60.60 59.32 -108.57
N LEU A 324 -59.37 59.82 -108.39
CA LEU A 324 -58.74 60.75 -109.33
C LEU A 324 -58.43 60.09 -110.67
N VAL A 325 -57.97 58.84 -110.69
CA VAL A 325 -57.74 58.07 -111.93
C VAL A 325 -59.04 57.95 -112.71
N VAL A 326 -60.14 57.59 -112.05
CA VAL A 326 -61.47 57.56 -112.70
C VAL A 326 -61.85 58.94 -113.26
N PHE A 327 -61.54 60.03 -112.55
CA PHE A 327 -61.81 61.39 -113.02
C PHE A 327 -60.96 61.77 -114.25
N VAL A 328 -59.69 61.37 -114.27
CA VAL A 328 -58.78 61.56 -115.41
C VAL A 328 -59.26 60.76 -116.61
N ASP A 329 -59.68 59.51 -116.43
CA ASP A 329 -60.23 58.68 -117.50
C ASP A 329 -61.46 59.34 -118.15
N VAL A 330 -62.36 59.93 -117.35
CA VAL A 330 -63.50 60.72 -117.85
C VAL A 330 -63.04 61.95 -118.66
N LEU A 331 -61.97 62.62 -118.21
CA LEU A 331 -61.44 63.80 -118.88
C LEU A 331 -60.75 63.45 -120.20
N VAL A 332 -60.04 62.31 -120.27
CA VAL A 332 -59.46 61.78 -121.51
C VAL A 332 -60.54 61.50 -122.55
N VAL A 333 -61.65 60.87 -122.15
CA VAL A 333 -62.80 60.66 -123.05
C VAL A 333 -63.36 62.00 -123.56
N PHE A 334 -63.36 63.04 -122.73
CA PHE A 334 -63.79 64.39 -123.13
C PHE A 334 -62.83 65.04 -124.14
N VAL A 335 -61.52 64.84 -123.95
CA VAL A 335 -60.48 65.33 -124.87
C VAL A 335 -60.56 64.60 -126.22
N ASP A 336 -60.77 63.29 -126.22
CA ASP A 336 -60.92 62.51 -127.45
C ASP A 336 -62.12 63.01 -128.28
N VAL A 337 -63.25 63.33 -127.63
CA VAL A 337 -64.39 63.96 -128.30
C VAL A 337 -64.03 65.34 -128.89
N LEU A 338 -63.25 66.14 -128.17
CA LEU A 338 -62.80 67.45 -128.64
C LEU A 338 -61.88 67.33 -129.86
N VAL A 339 -60.95 66.37 -129.87
CA VAL A 339 -60.04 66.11 -130.99
C VAL A 339 -60.84 65.76 -132.24
N VAL A 340 -61.86 64.90 -132.12
CA VAL A 340 -62.76 64.57 -133.24
C VAL A 340 -63.47 65.82 -133.79
N ILE A 341 -63.88 66.76 -132.93
CA ILE A 341 -64.48 68.04 -133.36
C ILE A 341 -63.45 68.92 -134.09
N VAL A 342 -62.21 68.99 -133.60
CA VAL A 342 -61.13 69.75 -134.23
C VAL A 342 -60.78 69.17 -135.59
N ASP A 343 -60.70 67.85 -135.74
CA ASP A 343 -60.44 67.20 -137.04
C ASP A 343 -61.52 67.51 -138.06
N VAL A 344 -62.80 67.52 -137.65
CA VAL A 344 -63.91 67.96 -138.52
C VAL A 344 -63.74 69.43 -138.92
N LEU A 345 -63.30 70.29 -138.00
CA LEU A 345 -63.08 71.71 -138.27
C LEU A 345 -61.92 71.94 -139.25
N VAL A 346 -60.83 71.18 -139.12
CA VAL A 346 -59.68 71.22 -140.06
C VAL A 346 -60.13 70.83 -141.46
N VAL A 347 -60.94 69.78 -141.61
CA VAL A 347 -61.49 69.40 -142.91
C VAL A 347 -62.36 70.53 -143.51
N ILE A 348 -63.13 71.26 -142.69
CA ILE A 348 -63.89 72.43 -143.16
C ILE A 348 -62.96 73.56 -143.61
N VAL A 349 -61.87 73.83 -142.88
CA VAL A 349 -60.88 74.84 -143.23
C VAL A 349 -60.16 74.48 -144.52
N ASP A 350 -59.78 73.22 -144.72
CA ASP A 350 -59.15 72.77 -145.97
C ASP A 350 -60.08 72.93 -147.18
N VAL A 351 -61.39 72.67 -147.02
CA VAL A 351 -62.39 72.96 -148.06
C VAL A 351 -62.47 74.47 -148.35
N LEU A 352 -62.36 75.30 -147.32
CA LEU A 352 -62.42 76.77 -147.45
C LEU A 352 -61.17 77.33 -148.13
N VAL A 353 -59.98 76.78 -147.86
CA VAL A 353 -58.73 77.14 -148.53
C VAL A 353 -58.78 76.79 -150.02
N VAL A 354 -59.30 75.61 -150.38
CA VAL A 354 -59.54 75.26 -151.80
C VAL A 354 -60.52 76.24 -152.47
N PHE A 355 -61.49 76.77 -151.73
CA PHE A 355 -62.43 77.78 -152.23
C PHE A 355 -61.76 79.16 -152.45
N VAL A 356 -60.80 79.52 -151.60
CA VAL A 356 -60.04 80.78 -151.74
C VAL A 356 -59.03 80.70 -152.88
N ASP A 357 -58.39 79.54 -153.09
CA ASP A 357 -57.48 79.33 -154.23
C ASP A 357 -58.22 79.35 -155.59
N ALA A 358 -59.52 79.03 -155.61
CA ALA A 358 -60.35 79.18 -156.81
C ALA A 358 -60.66 80.64 -157.18
N LEU A 359 -60.56 81.60 -156.24
CA LEU A 359 -60.88 83.02 -156.49
C LEU A 359 -59.74 83.77 -157.22
N ILE A 360 -58.58 83.13 -157.44
CA ILE A 360 -57.42 83.65 -158.17
C ILE A 360 -57.67 83.90 -159.69
N VAL A 361 -58.87 83.73 -160.25
CA VAL A 361 -59.07 83.69 -161.73
C VAL A 361 -59.87 84.86 -162.35
N ILE A 362 -60.44 85.82 -161.60
CA ILE A 362 -61.19 86.96 -162.20
C ILE A 362 -60.92 88.29 -161.45
N VAL A 363 -59.89 89.03 -161.87
CA VAL A 363 -59.73 90.50 -162.01
C VAL A 363 -58.26 90.85 -162.18
#